data_AF-A0A6B1FDA8-F1
#
_entry.id   AF-A0A6B1FDA8-F1
#
_cell.length_a   1.000
_cell.length_b   1.000
_cell.length_c   1.000
_cell.angle_alpha   90.00
_cell.angle_beta   90.00
_cell.angle_gamma   90.00
#
_symmetry.space_group_name_H-M   'P 1'
#
loop_
_entity.id
_entity.type
_entity.pdbx_description
1 polymer ?
#
loop_
_entity_poly.entity_id
_entity_poly.type
_entity_poly.pdbx_seq_one_letter_code
_entity_poly.pdbx_strand_id
1 'polypeptide(L)'
;MENWIGVGIWIVLGGAIGLGMKAVVKLPPTTPGHSRLLFTLGAFAACIGGMLGVGIFEFDDPVALSIGGMGGAVVFAAFMTWLYRWGIKALT
;
A
#
# COMPACT_ATOMS: atom_id res chain seq x y z
N MET A 1 16.61 12.28 -8.83
CA MET A 1 17.04 11.35 -7.75
C MET A 1 16.00 11.29 -6.63
N GLU A 2 15.45 12.42 -6.20
CA GLU A 2 14.44 12.50 -5.13
C GLU A 2 13.18 11.63 -5.35
N ASN A 3 12.59 11.68 -6.55
CA ASN A 3 11.39 10.87 -6.84
C ASN A 3 11.63 9.36 -6.76
N TRP A 4 12.82 8.89 -7.12
CA TRP A 4 13.17 7.46 -6.97
C TRP A 4 13.26 7.04 -5.50
N ILE A 5 13.73 7.94 -4.63
CA ILE A 5 13.74 7.73 -3.17
C ILE A 5 12.30 7.70 -2.64
N GLY A 6 11.45 8.63 -3.09
CA GLY A 6 10.03 8.66 -2.73
C GLY A 6 9.29 7.37 -3.10
N VAL A 7 9.52 6.83 -4.31
CA VAL A 7 8.97 5.53 -4.72
C VAL A 7 9.50 4.40 -3.85
N GLY A 8 10.79 4.40 -3.51
CA GLY A 8 11.36 3.45 -2.55
C GLY A 8 10.66 3.50 -1.19
N ILE A 9 10.35 4.70 -0.70
CA ILE A 9 9.60 4.90 0.54
C ILE A 9 8.18 4.37 0.41
N TRP A 10 7.49 4.62 -0.70
CA TRP A 10 6.14 4.07 -0.94
C TRP A 10 6.13 2.54 -0.89
N ILE A 11 7.12 1.87 -1.48
CA ILE A 11 7.23 0.40 -1.46
C ILE A 11 7.35 -0.12 -0.03
N VAL A 12 8.28 0.45 0.75
CA VAL A 12 8.51 0.03 2.14
C VAL A 12 7.28 0.33 3.01
N LEU A 13 6.69 1.51 2.85
CA LEU A 13 5.50 1.95 3.58
C LEU A 13 4.29 1.07 3.24
N GLY A 14 4.03 0.83 1.96
CA GLY A 14 2.95 -0.02 1.49
C GLY A 14 3.08 -1.45 1.98
N GLY A 15 4.30 -2.00 1.93
CA GLY A 15 4.60 -3.32 2.47
C GLY A 15 4.37 -3.40 3.99
N ALA A 16 4.79 -2.37 4.73
CA ALA A 16 4.55 -2.28 6.17
C ALA A 16 3.05 -2.20 6.49
N ILE A 17 2.28 -1.41 5.74
CA ILE A 17 0.82 -1.32 5.86
C ILE A 17 0.16 -2.68 5.58
N GLY A 18 0.58 -3.37 4.52
CA GLY A 18 0.05 -4.69 4.18
C GLY A 18 0.31 -5.74 5.26
N LEU A 19 1.48 -5.72 5.89
CA LEU A 19 1.78 -6.57 7.04
C LEU A 19 0.98 -6.15 8.29
N GLY A 20 0.87 -4.84 8.54
CA GLY A 20 0.10 -4.26 9.65
C GLY A 20 -1.39 -4.60 9.58
N MET A 21 -1.94 -4.77 8.38
CA MET A 21 -3.33 -5.20 8.17
C MET A 21 -3.66 -6.54 8.84
N LYS A 22 -2.63 -7.37 9.13
CA LYS A 22 -2.81 -8.60 9.90
C LYS A 22 -3.31 -8.35 11.33
N ALA A 23 -2.90 -7.24 11.93
CA ALA A 23 -3.33 -6.84 13.26
C ALA A 23 -4.75 -6.24 13.26
N VAL A 24 -5.12 -5.56 12.17
CA VAL A 24 -6.42 -4.91 11.99
C VAL A 24 -7.53 -5.93 11.74
N VAL A 25 -7.35 -6.79 10.73
CA VAL A 25 -8.34 -7.82 10.37
C VAL A 25 -7.80 -9.17 10.81
N LYS A 26 -8.23 -9.68 11.97
CA LYS A 26 -7.75 -10.98 12.50
C LYS A 26 -8.39 -12.14 11.74
N LEU A 27 -7.57 -13.10 11.33
CA LEU A 27 -7.97 -14.34 10.63
C LEU A 27 -7.26 -15.54 11.26
N PRO A 28 -7.80 -16.77 11.13
CA PRO A 28 -7.13 -18.00 11.53
C PRO A 28 -5.71 -18.09 10.94
N PRO A 29 -4.78 -18.84 11.58
CA PRO A 29 -3.39 -18.93 11.14
C PRO A 29 -3.32 -19.30 9.64
N THR A 30 -2.67 -18.42 8.88
CA THR A 30 -2.61 -18.51 7.42
C THR A 30 -1.45 -19.38 6.96
N THR A 31 -1.62 -20.01 5.81
CA THR A 31 -0.63 -20.86 5.13
C THR A 31 0.73 -20.16 5.00
N PRO A 32 1.86 -20.89 5.10
CA PRO A 32 3.19 -20.32 4.89
C PRO A 32 3.26 -19.54 3.56
N GLY A 33 3.78 -18.31 3.61
CA GLY A 33 3.90 -17.43 2.42
C GLY A 33 2.88 -16.29 2.37
N HIS A 34 1.79 -16.35 3.12
CA HIS A 34 0.74 -15.31 3.10
C HIS A 34 1.25 -13.91 3.50
N SER A 35 2.24 -13.85 4.40
CA SER A 35 2.85 -12.56 4.80
C SER A 35 3.66 -11.92 3.68
N ARG A 36 4.32 -12.73 2.83
CA ARG A 36 5.04 -12.23 1.64
C ARG A 36 4.06 -11.64 0.63
N LEU A 37 2.93 -12.31 0.41
CA LEU A 37 1.89 -11.81 -0.49
C LEU A 37 1.30 -10.48 -0.01
N LEU A 38 0.98 -10.35 1.28
CA LEU A 38 0.47 -9.11 1.86
C LEU A 38 1.47 -7.95 1.72
N PHE A 39 2.76 -8.22 1.92
CA PHE A 39 3.81 -7.22 1.72
C PHE A 39 3.85 -6.77 0.25
N THR A 40 3.93 -7.71 -0.70
CA THR A 40 3.99 -7.40 -2.13
C THR A 40 2.75 -6.66 -2.61
N LEU A 41 1.56 -7.09 -2.16
CA LEU A 41 0.29 -6.44 -2.50
C LEU A 41 0.25 -5.01 -1.97
N GLY A 42 0.64 -4.80 -0.71
CA GLY A 42 0.68 -3.48 -0.10
C GLY A 42 1.67 -2.55 -0.78
N ALA A 43 2.88 -3.04 -1.11
CA ALA A 43 3.90 -2.28 -1.82
C ALA A 43 3.45 -1.88 -3.23
N PHE A 44 2.83 -2.80 -3.97
CA PHE A 44 2.29 -2.54 -5.31
C PHE A 44 1.14 -1.52 -5.26
N ALA A 45 0.21 -1.69 -4.33
CA ALA A 45 -0.88 -0.76 -4.12
C ALA A 45 -0.37 0.64 -3.72
N ALA A 46 0.64 0.74 -2.86
CA ALA A 46 1.24 2.04 -2.50
C ALA A 46 1.83 2.75 -3.73
N CYS A 47 2.46 2.04 -4.65
CA CYS A 47 2.98 2.65 -5.87
C CYS A 47 1.86 3.21 -6.76
N ILE A 48 0.78 2.45 -6.96
CA ILE A 48 -0.38 2.90 -7.75
C ILE A 48 -1.02 4.12 -7.06
N GLY A 49 -1.30 4.00 -5.77
CA GLY A 49 -1.90 5.06 -4.98
C GLY A 49 -1.05 6.32 -4.98
N GLY A 50 0.27 6.19 -4.85
CA GLY A 50 1.19 7.31 -4.87
C GLY A 50 1.24 8.01 -6.22
N MET A 51 1.31 7.25 -7.32
CA MET A 51 1.27 7.83 -8.67
C MET A 51 -0.06 8.54 -8.96
N LEU A 52 -1.19 7.97 -8.53
CA LEU A 52 -2.51 8.62 -8.63
C LEU A 52 -2.58 9.88 -7.77
N GLY A 53 -2.05 9.83 -6.55
CA GLY A 53 -2.05 10.95 -5.62
C GLY A 53 -1.23 12.14 -6.11
N VAL A 54 -0.02 11.91 -6.62
CA VAL A 54 0.78 12.96 -7.28
C VAL A 54 0.04 13.52 -8.49
N GLY A 55 -0.50 12.66 -9.34
CA GLY A 55 -1.20 13.08 -10.57
C GLY A 55 -2.47 13.91 -10.33
N ILE A 56 -3.11 13.81 -9.16
CA ILE A 56 -4.31 14.59 -8.82
C ILE A 56 -3.97 15.93 -8.18
N PHE A 57 -2.95 15.97 -7.30
CA PHE A 57 -2.69 17.13 -6.44
C PHE A 57 -1.48 17.97 -6.86
N GLU A 58 -0.56 17.42 -7.65
CA GLU A 58 0.71 18.06 -8.02
C GLU A 58 1.05 17.82 -9.47
N PHE A 59 0.14 18.24 -10.35
CA PHE A 59 0.29 18.01 -11.78
C PHE A 59 1.44 18.82 -12.40
N ASP A 60 1.66 20.04 -11.92
CA ASP A 60 2.64 20.98 -12.49
C ASP A 60 4.09 20.77 -11.99
N ASP A 61 4.25 20.28 -10.75
CA ASP A 61 5.56 19.94 -10.17
C ASP A 61 5.49 18.59 -9.43
N PRO A 62 5.66 17.46 -10.14
CA PRO A 62 5.38 16.14 -9.60
C PRO A 62 6.48 15.67 -8.63
N VAL A 63 6.17 15.72 -7.33
CA VAL A 63 7.06 15.29 -6.25
C VAL A 63 6.50 14.05 -5.57
N ALA A 64 7.26 12.95 -5.55
CA ALA A 64 6.82 11.68 -4.96
C ALA A 64 6.59 11.76 -3.44
N LEU A 65 7.34 12.64 -2.75
CA LEU A 65 7.24 12.82 -1.30
C LEU A 65 6.15 13.81 -0.87
N SER A 66 5.33 14.26 -1.79
CA SER A 66 4.26 15.18 -1.47
C SER A 66 3.16 14.61 -0.63
N ILE A 67 2.33 15.52 -0.12
CA ILE A 67 1.12 15.17 0.61
C ILE A 67 0.19 14.33 -0.29
N GLY A 68 0.05 14.68 -1.57
CA GLY A 68 -0.74 13.94 -2.54
C GLY A 68 -0.21 12.53 -2.76
N GLY A 69 1.09 12.41 -3.07
CA GLY A 69 1.74 11.12 -3.30
C GLY A 69 1.75 10.21 -2.07
N MET A 70 2.14 10.74 -0.91
CA MET A 70 2.18 9.98 0.34
C MET A 70 0.77 9.60 0.81
N GLY A 71 -0.18 10.53 0.74
CA GLY A 71 -1.58 10.28 1.09
C GLY A 71 -2.21 9.21 0.20
N GLY A 72 -2.02 9.32 -1.11
CA GLY A 72 -2.48 8.33 -2.08
C GLY A 72 -1.87 6.94 -1.84
N ALA A 73 -0.55 6.88 -1.61
CA ALA A 73 0.15 5.64 -1.32
C ALA A 73 -0.39 4.93 -0.07
N VAL A 74 -0.58 5.67 1.02
CA VAL A 74 -1.09 5.12 2.29
C VAL A 74 -2.53 4.64 2.14
N VAL A 75 -3.42 5.48 1.61
CA VAL A 75 -4.85 5.17 1.50
C VAL A 75 -5.08 3.98 0.59
N PHE A 76 -4.43 3.95 -0.59
CA PHE A 76 -4.65 2.88 -1.53
C PHE A 76 -4.04 1.55 -1.07
N ALA A 77 -2.86 1.59 -0.44
CA ALA A 77 -2.28 0.39 0.18
C ALA A 77 -3.15 -0.18 1.29
N ALA A 78 -3.67 0.68 2.17
CA ALA A 78 -4.59 0.27 3.23
C ALA A 78 -5.89 -0.30 2.65
N PHE A 79 -6.48 0.37 1.67
CA PHE A 79 -7.72 -0.07 1.01
C PHE A 79 -7.56 -1.44 0.33
N MET A 80 -6.53 -1.61 -0.50
CA MET A 80 -6.30 -2.86 -1.24
C MET A 80 -6.00 -4.04 -0.32
N THR A 81 -5.16 -3.83 0.70
CA THR A 81 -4.81 -4.90 1.64
C THR A 81 -5.97 -5.24 2.58
N TRP A 82 -6.79 -4.25 2.94
CA TRP A 82 -8.05 -4.46 3.66
C TRP A 82 -9.04 -5.28 2.82
N LEU A 83 -9.28 -4.88 1.57
CA LEU A 83 -10.18 -5.57 0.65
C LEU A 83 -9.76 -7.02 0.44
N TYR A 84 -8.46 -7.27 0.26
CA TYR A 84 -7.92 -8.61 0.17
C TYR A 84 -8.19 -9.46 1.42
N ARG A 85 -7.91 -8.93 2.62
CA ARG A 85 -8.17 -9.68 3.88
C ARG A 85 -9.66 -9.89 4.13
N TRP A 86 -10.51 -8.91 3.81
CA TRP A 86 -11.96 -9.05 3.91
C TRP A 86 -12.50 -10.09 2.93
N GLY A 87 -12.00 -10.11 1.70
CA GLY A 87 -12.36 -11.13 0.71
C GLY A 87 -12.08 -12.54 1.21
N ILE A 88 -10.93 -12.78 1.85
CA ILE A 88 -10.62 -14.08 2.46
C ILE A 88 -11.60 -14.41 3.58
N LYS A 89 -11.89 -13.44 4.45
CA LYS A 89 -12.84 -13.63 5.55
C LYS A 89 -14.21 -14.07 5.06
N ALA A 90 -14.68 -13.54 3.94
CA ALA A 90 -15.98 -13.90 3.37
C ALA A 90 -16.02 -15.30 2.73
N LEU A 91 -14.85 -15.86 2.39
CA LEU A 91 -14.72 -17.19 1.77
C LEU A 91 -14.54 -18.32 2.79
N THR A 92 -14.35 -18.00 4.08
CA THR A 92 -14.10 -18.97 5.16
C THR A 92 -15.30 -19.05 6.09
#